data_AF-V7AQK9-F1
#
_entry.id   AF-V7AQK9-F1
#
_cell.length_a   1.000
_cell.length_b   1.000
_cell.length_c   1.000
_cell.angle_alpha   90.00
_cell.angle_beta   90.00
_cell.angle_gamma   90.00
#
_symmetry.space_group_name_H-M   'P 1'
#
loop_
_entity.id
_entity.type
_entity.pdbx_description
1 polymer ?
#
loop_
_entity_poly.entity_id
_entity_poly.type
_entity_poly.pdbx_seq_one_letter_code
_entity_poly.pdbx_strand_id
1 'polypeptide(L)'
;MVNSIKANPSIPGKTLIAKIKSRYGYSIMYKEAWMEKKKAFAIKLDDWDESYNHLPRWLQLVQESFLGTFVEYVTRPFVIDDAQDNSCQILECVFWPFKPCIDDFNYCKPIVQVNKTFLTGKYHGTLLTAIGQDGNHNIFPLPFAIVEGETKVALIWFFRLLRSHVILQQNICMIADRGKTIFSALKSPEVAWKGHGLLLVYCISHIAFNFNKKFERTKSWLVERGTKIECMLRAGHQYLEDITALLRKNEQQSAMCHVQSCNRHNSEFDVQELPIA
;
A
#
# COMPACT_ATOMS: atom_id res chain seq x y z
N MET A 1 -16.12 -13.66 25.91
CA MET A 1 -15.01 -13.10 25.10
C MET A 1 -15.16 -13.48 23.63
N VAL A 2 -15.25 -14.78 23.31
CA VAL A 2 -15.45 -15.30 21.95
C VAL A 2 -16.58 -14.59 21.20
N ASN A 3 -17.76 -14.38 21.81
CA ASN A 3 -18.89 -13.68 21.15
C ASN A 3 -18.58 -12.22 20.77
N SER A 4 -17.79 -11.51 21.57
CA SER A 4 -17.38 -10.13 21.27
C SER A 4 -16.37 -10.07 20.10
N ILE A 5 -15.54 -11.10 19.97
CA ILE A 5 -14.58 -11.24 18.86
C ILE A 5 -15.30 -11.72 17.61
N LYS A 6 -16.29 -12.61 17.74
CA LYS A 6 -17.17 -13.03 16.65
C LYS A 6 -17.96 -11.84 16.07
N ALA A 7 -18.47 -10.95 16.92
CA ALA A 7 -19.21 -9.76 16.49
C ALA A 7 -18.30 -8.69 15.85
N ASN A 8 -17.07 -8.51 16.35
CA ASN A 8 -16.09 -7.59 15.77
C ASN A 8 -14.67 -8.21 15.78
N PRO A 9 -14.28 -8.88 14.68
CA PRO A 9 -12.96 -9.51 14.58
C PRO A 9 -11.80 -8.49 14.62
N SER A 10 -12.05 -7.25 14.19
CA SER A 10 -11.06 -6.16 14.18
C SER A 10 -10.83 -5.52 15.55
N ILE A 11 -11.47 -6.02 16.62
CA ILE A 11 -11.33 -5.45 17.97
C ILE A 11 -9.85 -5.41 18.43
N PRO A 12 -9.30 -4.25 18.82
CA PRO A 12 -7.92 -4.17 19.28
C PRO A 12 -7.68 -4.99 20.56
N GLY A 13 -6.50 -5.61 20.69
CA GLY A 13 -6.16 -6.41 21.88
C GLY A 13 -6.24 -5.61 23.18
N LYS A 14 -5.84 -4.33 23.15
CA LYS A 14 -5.98 -3.40 24.30
C LYS A 14 -7.45 -3.21 24.71
N THR A 15 -8.35 -3.08 23.74
CA THR A 15 -9.79 -2.97 23.98
C THR A 15 -10.35 -4.27 24.58
N LEU A 16 -9.82 -5.42 24.17
CA LEU A 16 -10.19 -6.71 24.73
C LEU A 16 -9.79 -6.81 26.21
N ILE A 17 -8.55 -6.42 26.56
CA ILE A 17 -8.06 -6.38 27.94
C ILE A 17 -8.91 -5.44 28.80
N ALA A 18 -9.21 -4.24 28.30
CA ALA A 18 -10.05 -3.27 29.00
C ALA A 18 -11.46 -3.84 29.28
N LYS A 19 -12.06 -4.53 28.30
CA LYS A 19 -13.37 -5.20 28.48
C LYS A 19 -13.32 -6.30 29.54
N ILE A 20 -12.23 -7.05 29.62
CA ILE A 20 -12.06 -8.12 30.62
C ILE A 20 -11.94 -7.52 32.03
N LYS A 21 -11.10 -6.49 32.17
CA LYS A 21 -10.94 -5.76 33.43
C LYS A 21 -12.26 -5.17 33.92
N SER A 22 -13.03 -4.57 33.02
CA SER A 22 -14.35 -3.99 33.34
C SER A 22 -15.39 -5.05 33.71
N ARG A 23 -15.38 -6.23 33.07
CA ARG A 23 -16.42 -7.25 33.27
C ARG A 23 -16.13 -8.21 34.42
N TYR A 24 -14.87 -8.54 34.66
CA TYR A 24 -14.46 -9.60 35.59
C TYR A 24 -13.54 -9.11 36.72
N GLY A 25 -13.14 -7.83 36.71
CA GLY A 25 -12.35 -7.22 37.79
C GLY A 25 -10.84 -7.52 37.76
N TYR A 26 -10.38 -8.41 36.88
CA TYR A 26 -8.95 -8.72 36.72
C TYR A 26 -8.43 -8.38 35.32
N SER A 27 -7.11 -8.12 35.22
CA SER A 27 -6.45 -7.83 33.94
C SER A 27 -5.68 -9.05 33.47
N ILE A 28 -5.73 -9.31 32.16
CA ILE A 28 -4.89 -10.33 31.50
C ILE A 28 -3.71 -9.68 30.77
N MET A 29 -2.67 -10.46 30.49
CA MET A 29 -1.57 -10.02 29.65
C MET A 29 -2.00 -9.88 28.19
N TYR A 30 -1.30 -9.02 27.44
CA TYR A 30 -1.55 -8.85 26.01
C TYR A 30 -1.42 -10.15 25.22
N LYS A 31 -0.42 -10.99 25.57
CA LYS A 31 -0.20 -12.29 24.94
C LYS A 31 -1.41 -13.21 25.10
N GLU A 32 -2.01 -13.26 26.28
CA GLU A 32 -3.21 -14.07 26.56
C GLU A 32 -4.40 -13.56 25.75
N ALA A 33 -4.61 -12.24 25.71
CA ALA A 33 -5.66 -11.62 24.90
C ALA A 33 -5.50 -11.92 23.40
N TRP A 34 -4.27 -11.92 22.91
CA TRP A 34 -3.94 -12.24 21.53
C TRP A 34 -4.18 -13.72 21.21
N MET A 35 -3.78 -14.64 22.09
CA MET A 35 -4.01 -16.08 21.93
C MET A 35 -5.50 -16.42 21.90
N GLU A 36 -6.29 -15.87 22.82
CA GLU A 36 -7.75 -16.05 22.84
C GLU A 36 -8.42 -15.43 21.61
N LYS A 37 -7.92 -14.29 21.14
CA LYS A 37 -8.36 -13.71 19.87
C LYS A 37 -8.07 -14.65 18.70
N LYS A 38 -6.87 -15.22 18.63
CA LYS A 38 -6.49 -16.19 17.59
C LYS A 38 -7.40 -17.43 17.60
N LYS A 39 -7.70 -17.99 18.78
CA LYS A 39 -8.65 -19.11 18.92
C LYS A 39 -10.06 -18.73 18.45
N ALA A 40 -10.55 -17.56 18.85
CA ALA A 40 -11.87 -17.10 18.43
C ALA A 40 -11.97 -16.82 16.92
N PHE A 41 -10.87 -16.39 16.28
CA PHE A 41 -10.75 -16.29 14.82
C PHE A 41 -10.82 -17.65 14.16
N ALA A 42 -10.02 -18.62 14.63
CA ALA A 42 -10.01 -19.98 14.10
C ALA A 42 -11.38 -20.66 14.18
N ILE A 43 -12.15 -20.40 15.24
CA ILE A 43 -13.53 -20.92 15.36
C ILE A 43 -14.51 -20.31 14.33
N LYS A 44 -14.23 -19.12 13.78
CA LYS A 44 -15.16 -18.38 12.91
C LYS A 44 -14.80 -18.45 11.43
N LEU A 45 -13.51 -18.36 11.09
CA LEU A 45 -13.00 -18.21 9.73
C LEU A 45 -12.02 -19.32 9.35
N ASP A 46 -12.00 -20.39 10.15
CA ASP A 46 -10.95 -21.41 10.17
C ASP A 46 -9.57 -20.82 10.49
N ASP A 47 -8.57 -21.70 10.65
CA ASP A 47 -7.21 -21.24 10.89
C ASP A 47 -6.54 -20.76 9.59
N TRP A 48 -5.35 -20.18 9.74
CA TRP A 48 -4.60 -19.68 8.60
C TRP A 48 -4.18 -20.78 7.64
N ASP A 49 -3.99 -22.01 8.14
CA ASP A 49 -3.50 -23.13 7.35
C ASP A 49 -4.64 -23.64 6.46
N GLU A 50 -5.84 -23.78 7.03
CA GLU A 50 -7.06 -24.11 6.29
C GLU A 50 -7.43 -23.06 5.25
N SER A 51 -7.29 -21.77 5.56
CA SER A 51 -7.54 -20.69 4.58
C SER A 51 -6.68 -20.85 3.31
N TYR A 52 -5.41 -21.24 3.47
CA TYR A 52 -4.51 -21.50 2.35
C TYR A 52 -4.82 -22.86 1.68
N ASN A 53 -5.26 -23.87 2.43
CA ASN A 53 -5.71 -25.15 1.86
C ASN A 53 -6.99 -25.03 1.03
N HIS A 54 -7.88 -24.10 1.38
CA HIS A 54 -9.10 -23.83 0.63
C HIS A 54 -8.85 -23.09 -0.68
N LEU A 55 -7.80 -22.26 -0.74
CA LEU A 55 -7.55 -21.39 -1.88
C LEU A 55 -7.39 -22.16 -3.22
N PRO A 56 -6.60 -23.24 -3.32
CA PRO A 56 -6.51 -24.02 -4.56
C PRO A 56 -7.84 -24.63 -5.00
N ARG A 57 -8.60 -25.18 -4.04
CA ARG A 57 -9.92 -25.77 -4.31
C ARG A 57 -10.92 -24.72 -4.79
N TRP A 58 -10.91 -23.55 -4.16
CA TRP A 58 -11.75 -22.43 -4.56
C TRP A 58 -11.40 -21.93 -5.96
N LEU A 59 -10.12 -21.74 -6.27
CA LEU A 59 -9.67 -21.32 -7.59
C LEU A 59 -9.99 -22.36 -8.67
N GLN A 60 -9.89 -23.65 -8.35
CA GLN A 60 -10.33 -24.71 -9.26
C GLN A 60 -11.83 -24.58 -9.58
N LEU A 61 -12.69 -24.41 -8.57
CA LEU A 61 -14.12 -24.20 -8.77
C LEU A 61 -14.41 -22.94 -9.59
N VAL A 62 -13.61 -21.87 -9.41
CA VAL A 62 -13.70 -20.66 -10.23
C VAL A 62 -13.37 -20.96 -11.69
N GLN A 63 -12.31 -21.75 -11.97
CA GLN A 63 -11.96 -22.13 -13.34
C GLN A 63 -13.04 -23.01 -13.99
N GLU A 64 -13.66 -23.90 -13.23
CA GLU A 64 -14.78 -24.74 -13.68
C GLU A 64 -16.06 -23.91 -13.94
N SER A 65 -16.32 -22.90 -13.11
CA SER A 65 -17.50 -22.03 -13.24
C SER A 65 -17.35 -20.97 -14.34
N PHE A 66 -16.13 -20.46 -14.54
CA PHE A 66 -15.80 -19.41 -15.49
C PHE A 66 -14.69 -19.89 -16.43
N LEU A 67 -15.07 -20.73 -17.39
CA LEU A 67 -14.16 -21.29 -18.38
C LEU A 67 -13.30 -20.21 -19.05
N GLY A 68 -11.98 -20.42 -19.01
CA GLY A 68 -10.99 -19.46 -19.50
C GLY A 68 -10.40 -18.54 -18.43
N THR A 69 -10.86 -18.62 -17.17
CA THR A 69 -10.15 -18.02 -16.04
C THR A 69 -8.76 -18.64 -15.94
N PHE A 70 -7.74 -17.79 -15.92
CA PHE A 70 -6.36 -18.23 -15.83
C PHE A 70 -5.93 -18.29 -14.36
N VAL A 71 -5.19 -19.33 -13.99
CA VAL A 71 -4.59 -19.46 -12.66
C VAL A 71 -3.20 -20.05 -12.82
N GLU A 72 -2.19 -19.39 -12.25
CA GLU A 72 -0.82 -19.88 -12.20
C GLU A 72 -0.39 -20.03 -10.74
N TYR A 73 0.12 -21.20 -10.38
CA TYR A 73 0.71 -21.46 -9.07
C TYR A 73 2.22 -21.60 -9.20
N VAL A 74 2.94 -21.12 -8.19
CA VAL A 74 4.31 -21.51 -7.90
C VAL A 74 4.31 -22.17 -6.53
N THR A 75 4.68 -23.44 -6.51
CA THR A 75 4.76 -24.24 -5.30
C THR A 75 6.13 -24.89 -5.19
N ARG A 76 6.51 -25.22 -3.96
CA ARG A 76 7.69 -26.04 -3.69
C ARG A 76 7.32 -27.23 -2.81
N PRO A 77 8.05 -28.35 -2.92
CA PRO A 77 7.84 -29.49 -2.05
C PRO A 77 8.08 -29.13 -0.58
N PHE A 78 7.31 -29.76 0.30
CA PHE A 78 7.61 -29.77 1.72
C PHE A 78 8.68 -30.83 1.99
N VAL A 79 9.74 -30.47 2.73
CA VAL A 79 10.85 -31.36 3.04
C VAL A 79 11.01 -31.45 4.55
N ILE A 80 11.03 -32.67 5.08
CA ILE A 80 11.32 -32.98 6.48
C ILE A 80 12.50 -33.96 6.49
N ASP A 81 13.57 -33.65 7.22
CA ASP A 81 14.75 -34.53 7.36
C ASP A 81 15.30 -35.06 6.02
N ASP A 82 15.43 -34.16 5.04
CA ASP A 82 15.87 -34.45 3.66
C ASP A 82 14.99 -35.44 2.87
N ALA A 83 13.84 -35.85 3.42
CA ALA A 83 12.80 -36.59 2.72
C ALA A 83 11.70 -35.64 2.22
N GLN A 84 11.42 -35.73 0.93
CA GLN A 84 10.32 -34.99 0.31
C GLN A 84 8.98 -35.63 0.69
N ASP A 85 8.10 -34.84 1.30
CA ASP A 85 6.72 -35.23 1.54
C ASP A 85 5.86 -34.83 0.33
N ASN A 86 5.48 -35.80 -0.49
CA ASN A 86 4.65 -35.57 -1.68
C ASN A 86 3.18 -35.25 -1.35
N SER A 87 2.76 -35.40 -0.09
CA SER A 87 1.39 -35.07 0.34
C SER A 87 1.20 -33.58 0.63
N CYS A 88 2.29 -32.83 0.79
CA CYS A 88 2.26 -31.42 1.16
C CYS A 88 3.08 -30.56 0.17
N GLN A 89 2.48 -29.45 -0.27
CA GLN A 89 3.18 -28.43 -1.03
C GLN A 89 3.09 -27.09 -0.33
N ILE A 90 4.18 -26.34 -0.39
CA ILE A 90 4.22 -24.96 0.09
C ILE A 90 3.85 -24.06 -1.08
N LEU A 91 2.80 -23.25 -0.89
CA LEU A 91 2.42 -22.20 -1.82
C LEU A 91 3.39 -21.02 -1.68
N GLU A 92 4.16 -20.74 -2.72
CA GLU A 92 5.02 -19.56 -2.77
C GLU A 92 4.27 -18.39 -3.40
N CYS A 93 3.66 -18.63 -4.57
CA CYS A 93 2.92 -17.61 -5.30
C CYS A 93 1.67 -18.20 -5.98
N VAL A 94 0.63 -17.38 -6.14
CA VAL A 94 -0.51 -17.68 -7.01
C VAL A 94 -1.01 -16.41 -7.68
N PHE A 95 -1.36 -16.50 -8.95
CA PHE A 95 -1.84 -15.40 -9.79
C PHE A 95 -3.12 -15.83 -10.50
N TRP A 96 -4.16 -14.99 -10.46
CA TRP A 96 -5.40 -15.28 -11.17
C TRP A 96 -6.13 -14.00 -11.62
N PRO A 97 -6.37 -13.87 -12.93
CA PRO A 97 -7.39 -12.99 -13.49
C PRO A 97 -8.63 -13.79 -13.88
N PHE A 98 -9.81 -13.24 -13.58
CA PHE A 98 -11.07 -13.82 -14.05
C PHE A 98 -11.21 -13.67 -15.56
N LYS A 99 -11.93 -14.60 -16.22
CA LYS A 99 -12.16 -14.54 -17.68
C LYS A 99 -12.71 -13.19 -18.16
N PRO A 100 -13.73 -12.58 -17.53
CA PRO A 100 -14.21 -11.26 -17.95
C PRO A 100 -13.12 -10.19 -17.86
N CYS A 101 -12.24 -10.25 -16.86
CA CYS A 101 -11.13 -9.32 -16.72
C CYS A 101 -10.11 -9.44 -17.85
N ILE A 102 -9.88 -10.66 -18.36
CA ILE A 102 -9.01 -10.92 -19.51
C ILE A 102 -9.64 -10.36 -20.80
N ASP A 103 -10.92 -10.66 -21.03
CA ASP A 103 -11.60 -10.31 -22.27
C ASP A 103 -11.88 -8.81 -22.38
N ASP A 104 -12.35 -8.21 -21.28
CA ASP A 104 -12.97 -6.90 -21.33
C ASP A 104 -11.97 -5.75 -21.15
N PHE A 105 -10.74 -6.03 -20.69
CA PHE A 105 -9.75 -4.97 -20.49
C PHE A 105 -9.35 -4.26 -21.79
N ASN A 106 -9.46 -4.93 -22.95
CA ASN A 106 -9.21 -4.31 -24.25
C ASN A 106 -10.23 -3.20 -24.60
N TYR A 107 -11.39 -3.17 -23.93
CA TYR A 107 -12.39 -2.09 -24.06
C TYR A 107 -12.28 -1.04 -22.95
N CYS A 108 -11.40 -1.26 -21.96
CA CYS A 108 -11.10 -0.29 -20.93
C CYS A 108 -10.08 0.75 -21.41
N LYS A 109 -9.95 1.83 -20.66
CA LYS A 109 -8.87 2.80 -20.89
C LYS A 109 -7.52 2.08 -20.73
N PRO A 110 -6.49 2.47 -21.49
CA PRO A 110 -5.16 1.86 -21.42
C PRO A 110 -4.39 2.36 -20.18
N ILE A 111 -5.01 2.27 -19.01
CA ILE A 111 -4.47 2.69 -17.72
C ILE A 111 -4.57 1.50 -16.78
N VAL A 112 -3.45 1.14 -16.16
CA VAL A 112 -3.37 0.07 -15.15
C VAL A 112 -2.72 0.62 -13.91
N GLN A 113 -3.39 0.53 -12.77
CA GLN A 113 -2.82 0.84 -11.48
C GLN A 113 -2.49 -0.45 -10.73
N VAL A 114 -1.28 -0.54 -10.21
CA VAL A 114 -0.82 -1.67 -9.39
C VAL A 114 -0.69 -1.24 -7.94
N ASN A 115 -1.32 -1.99 -7.05
CA ASN A 115 -1.23 -1.79 -5.62
C ASN A 115 -0.81 -3.08 -4.91
N LYS A 116 -0.11 -2.92 -3.79
CA LYS A 116 0.29 -3.99 -2.89
C LYS A 116 -0.37 -3.79 -1.53
N THR A 117 -0.79 -4.89 -0.93
CA THR A 117 -1.33 -4.92 0.43
C THR A 117 -0.62 -6.03 1.20
N PHE A 118 0.01 -5.68 2.32
CA PHE A 118 0.61 -6.68 3.20
C PHE A 118 -0.49 -7.47 3.90
N LEU A 119 -0.47 -8.79 3.75
CA LEU A 119 -1.41 -9.67 4.41
C LEU A 119 -1.04 -9.81 5.89
N THR A 120 -2.04 -9.65 6.74
CA THR A 120 -1.90 -9.90 8.17
C THR A 120 -2.17 -11.37 8.44
N GLY A 121 -1.29 -12.06 9.18
CA GLY A 121 -1.49 -13.46 9.52
C GLY A 121 -0.18 -14.16 9.83
N LYS A 122 -0.23 -15.49 9.92
CA LYS A 122 0.93 -16.36 10.19
C LYS A 122 2.01 -16.25 9.11
N TYR A 123 1.60 -16.09 7.84
CA TYR A 123 2.47 -16.24 6.67
C TYR A 123 2.99 -14.92 6.08
N HIS A 124 2.52 -13.76 6.56
CA HIS A 124 3.04 -12.43 6.18
C HIS A 124 3.20 -12.13 4.68
N GLY A 125 2.44 -12.81 3.81
CA GLY A 125 2.50 -12.62 2.35
C GLY A 125 2.06 -11.23 1.89
N THR A 126 2.19 -10.97 0.60
CA THR A 126 1.77 -9.72 -0.04
C THR A 126 0.72 -10.03 -1.11
N LEU A 127 -0.42 -9.34 -1.02
CA LEU A 127 -1.43 -9.33 -2.07
C LEU A 127 -1.09 -8.22 -3.07
N LEU A 128 -0.75 -8.61 -4.29
CA LEU A 128 -0.61 -7.72 -5.44
C LEU A 128 -1.95 -7.68 -6.18
N THR A 129 -2.36 -6.49 -6.57
CA THR A 129 -3.59 -6.24 -7.32
C THR A 129 -3.30 -5.30 -8.46
N ALA A 130 -3.87 -5.59 -9.63
CA ALA A 130 -3.93 -4.65 -10.73
C ALA A 130 -5.39 -4.26 -10.96
N ILE A 131 -5.62 -2.98 -11.20
CA ILE A 131 -6.92 -2.41 -11.53
C ILE A 131 -6.79 -1.55 -12.78
N GLY A 132 -7.77 -1.60 -13.66
CA GLY A 132 -7.95 -0.70 -14.77
C GLY A 132 -9.08 0.29 -14.50
N GLN A 133 -9.40 1.08 -15.53
CA GLN A 133 -10.56 1.95 -15.53
C GLN A 133 -11.34 1.79 -16.82
N ASP A 134 -12.65 1.59 -16.72
CA ASP A 134 -13.52 1.52 -17.89
C ASP A 134 -13.75 2.91 -18.53
N GLY A 135 -14.47 2.93 -19.66
CA GLY A 135 -14.87 4.18 -20.33
C GLY A 135 -15.67 5.13 -19.43
N ASN A 136 -16.39 4.60 -18.44
CA ASN A 136 -17.26 5.32 -17.52
C ASN A 136 -16.58 5.76 -16.23
N HIS A 137 -15.27 5.59 -16.11
CA HIS A 137 -14.47 5.92 -14.91
C HIS A 137 -14.64 4.96 -13.73
N ASN A 138 -15.32 3.82 -13.89
CA ASN A 138 -15.42 2.81 -12.85
C ASN A 138 -14.11 2.04 -12.68
N ILE A 139 -13.86 1.58 -11.46
CA ILE A 139 -12.73 0.71 -11.15
C ILE A 139 -13.02 -0.67 -11.74
N PHE A 140 -12.10 -1.15 -12.58
CA PHE A 140 -12.21 -2.46 -13.20
C PHE A 140 -11.12 -3.39 -12.66
N PRO A 141 -11.44 -4.48 -11.95
CA PRO A 141 -10.42 -5.41 -11.46
C PRO A 141 -9.74 -6.15 -12.63
N LEU A 142 -8.43 -6.40 -12.51
CA LEU A 142 -7.65 -7.13 -13.51
C LEU A 142 -7.20 -8.49 -12.92
N PRO A 143 -5.93 -8.74 -12.54
CA PRO A 143 -5.59 -9.90 -11.71
C PRO A 143 -5.35 -9.57 -10.24
N PHE A 144 -5.42 -10.64 -9.47
CA PHE A 144 -4.90 -10.75 -8.12
C PHE A 144 -3.67 -11.65 -8.12
N ALA A 145 -2.75 -11.42 -7.18
CA ALA A 145 -1.71 -12.37 -6.87
C ALA A 145 -1.33 -12.35 -5.40
N ILE A 146 -1.10 -13.52 -4.83
CA ILE A 146 -0.48 -13.67 -3.51
C ILE A 146 0.95 -14.11 -3.74
N VAL A 147 1.91 -13.41 -3.12
CA VAL A 147 3.34 -13.72 -3.17
C VAL A 147 3.92 -13.70 -1.76
N GLU A 148 4.99 -14.45 -1.50
CA GLU A 148 5.65 -14.47 -0.19
C GLU A 148 6.11 -13.07 0.27
N GLY A 149 6.47 -12.19 -0.68
CA GLY A 149 6.86 -10.82 -0.39
C GLY A 149 7.16 -9.99 -1.64
N GLU A 150 7.42 -8.70 -1.45
CA GLU A 150 7.76 -7.77 -2.54
C GLU A 150 9.24 -7.91 -2.94
N THR A 151 9.59 -9.05 -3.53
CA THR A 151 10.91 -9.28 -4.11
C THR A 151 10.92 -8.90 -5.58
N LYS A 152 12.11 -8.62 -6.13
CA LYS A 152 12.26 -8.35 -7.57
C LYS A 152 11.77 -9.55 -8.41
N VAL A 153 12.07 -10.77 -7.97
CA VAL A 153 11.67 -12.01 -8.66
C VAL A 153 10.14 -12.15 -8.68
N ALA A 154 9.48 -11.99 -7.53
CA ALA A 154 8.02 -12.08 -7.44
C ALA A 154 7.32 -11.01 -8.30
N LEU A 155 7.86 -9.78 -8.32
CA LEU A 155 7.33 -8.71 -9.16
C LEU A 155 7.55 -8.96 -10.66
N ILE A 156 8.71 -9.46 -11.07
CA ILE A 156 8.95 -9.84 -12.48
C ILE A 156 7.95 -10.92 -12.90
N TRP A 157 7.78 -11.95 -12.07
CA TRP A 157 6.82 -13.03 -12.31
C TRP A 157 5.39 -12.48 -12.46
N PHE A 158 4.95 -11.62 -11.53
CA PHE A 158 3.63 -10.97 -11.59
C PHE A 158 3.45 -10.14 -12.86
N PHE A 159 4.41 -9.27 -13.19
CA PHE A 159 4.30 -8.39 -14.36
C PHE A 159 4.34 -9.17 -15.67
N ARG A 160 5.14 -10.25 -15.75
CA ARG A 160 5.18 -11.14 -16.91
C ARG A 160 3.80 -11.76 -17.17
N LEU A 161 3.17 -12.31 -16.13
CA LEU A 161 1.83 -12.91 -16.24
C LEU A 161 0.75 -11.87 -16.55
N LEU A 162 0.81 -10.70 -15.92
CA LEU A 162 -0.09 -9.58 -16.19
C LEU A 162 0.03 -9.14 -17.66
N ARG A 163 1.24 -9.01 -18.19
CA ARG A 163 1.49 -8.65 -19.59
C ARG A 163 1.01 -9.72 -20.57
N SER A 164 1.27 -10.98 -20.30
CA SER A 164 0.99 -12.06 -21.25
C SER A 164 -0.49 -12.45 -21.30
N HIS A 165 -1.22 -12.32 -20.19
CA HIS A 165 -2.58 -12.84 -20.09
C HIS A 165 -3.67 -11.77 -20.02
N VAL A 166 -3.37 -10.56 -19.56
CA VAL A 166 -4.40 -9.52 -19.34
C VAL A 166 -4.17 -8.31 -20.22
N ILE A 167 -2.92 -7.83 -20.30
CA ILE A 167 -2.60 -6.61 -21.03
C ILE A 167 -2.17 -6.93 -22.46
N LEU A 168 -3.13 -7.12 -23.35
CA LEU A 168 -2.87 -7.44 -24.77
C LEU A 168 -2.69 -6.18 -25.64
N GLN A 169 -3.35 -5.08 -25.27
CA GLN A 169 -3.23 -3.78 -25.95
C GLN A 169 -1.86 -3.10 -25.73
N GLN A 170 -1.51 -2.18 -26.63
CA GLN A 170 -0.28 -1.37 -26.54
C GLN A 170 -0.57 0.00 -25.88
N ASN A 171 0.50 0.78 -25.62
CA ASN A 171 0.44 2.15 -25.12
C ASN A 171 -0.25 2.28 -23.74
N ILE A 172 0.17 1.42 -22.82
CA ILE A 172 -0.38 1.35 -21.46
C ILE A 172 0.30 2.38 -20.57
N CYS A 173 -0.51 3.15 -19.85
CA CYS A 173 -0.08 3.94 -18.71
C CYS A 173 -0.16 3.08 -17.43
N MET A 174 0.99 2.68 -16.91
CA MET A 174 1.11 1.95 -15.65
C MET A 174 1.30 2.94 -14.50
N ILE A 175 0.42 2.92 -13.51
CA ILE A 175 0.48 3.73 -12.30
C ILE A 175 0.89 2.83 -11.14
N ALA A 176 2.00 3.14 -10.48
CA ALA A 176 2.48 2.35 -9.34
C ALA A 176 3.09 3.22 -8.24
N ASP A 177 3.29 2.62 -7.06
CA ASP A 177 4.06 3.23 -5.99
C ASP A 177 5.52 3.50 -6.43
N ARG A 178 6.18 4.47 -5.79
CA ARG A 178 7.57 4.90 -6.08
C ARG A 178 8.60 3.91 -5.49
N GLY A 179 8.39 2.62 -5.70
CA GLY A 179 9.30 1.56 -5.27
C GLY A 179 10.38 1.28 -6.32
N LYS A 180 11.67 1.31 -5.91
CA LYS A 180 12.80 0.95 -6.80
C LYS A 180 12.65 -0.48 -7.36
N THR A 181 12.12 -1.39 -6.55
CA THR A 181 11.91 -2.80 -6.94
C THR A 181 10.89 -2.93 -8.07
N ILE A 182 9.75 -2.23 -7.98
CA ILE A 182 8.71 -2.20 -9.03
C ILE A 182 9.28 -1.71 -10.35
N PHE A 183 10.01 -0.59 -10.31
CA PHE A 183 10.66 -0.04 -11.50
C PHE A 183 11.65 -1.01 -12.14
N SER A 184 12.48 -1.65 -11.31
CA SER A 184 13.46 -2.62 -11.78
C SER A 184 12.84 -3.88 -12.37
N ALA A 185 11.67 -4.29 -11.85
CA ALA A 185 10.93 -5.45 -12.34
C ALA A 185 10.25 -5.15 -13.68
N LEU A 186 9.57 -4.00 -13.81
CA LEU A 186 8.92 -3.59 -15.07
C LEU A 186 9.90 -3.43 -16.23
N LYS A 187 11.15 -3.02 -15.95
CA LYS A 187 12.22 -2.91 -16.94
C LYS A 187 12.93 -4.23 -17.26
N SER A 188 12.59 -5.32 -16.55
CA SER A 188 13.22 -6.60 -16.82
C SER A 188 12.86 -7.09 -18.23
N PRO A 189 13.83 -7.59 -19.01
CA PRO A 189 13.56 -8.16 -20.33
C PRO A 189 12.57 -9.33 -20.27
N GLU A 190 12.50 -10.04 -19.15
CA GLU A 190 11.58 -11.17 -18.92
C GLU A 190 10.10 -10.78 -18.95
N VAL A 191 9.77 -9.52 -18.64
CA VAL A 191 8.39 -9.03 -18.69
C VAL A 191 7.97 -8.77 -20.15
N ALA A 192 8.94 -8.63 -21.06
CA ALA A 192 8.74 -8.51 -22.49
C ALA A 192 7.86 -7.32 -22.95
N TRP A 193 7.93 -6.19 -22.24
CA TRP A 193 7.39 -4.92 -22.75
C TRP A 193 8.25 -4.45 -23.94
N LYS A 194 7.80 -4.70 -25.18
CA LYS A 194 8.52 -4.27 -26.40
C LYS A 194 8.26 -2.78 -26.67
N GLY A 195 9.33 -1.99 -26.78
CA GLY A 195 9.32 -0.62 -27.34
C GLY A 195 8.69 0.47 -26.45
N HIS A 196 8.13 1.51 -27.08
CA HIS A 196 7.51 2.69 -26.44
C HIS A 196 6.09 2.46 -25.88
N GLY A 197 5.63 1.21 -25.80
CA GLY A 197 4.25 0.87 -25.47
C GLY A 197 3.88 0.89 -23.98
N LEU A 198 4.80 1.28 -23.09
CA LEU A 198 4.56 1.36 -21.65
C LEU A 198 5.05 2.72 -21.12
N LEU A 199 4.11 3.54 -20.63
CA LEU A 199 4.39 4.74 -19.87
C LEU A 199 4.24 4.42 -18.38
N LEU A 200 5.29 4.60 -17.59
CA LEU A 200 5.22 4.43 -16.14
C LEU A 200 5.07 5.79 -15.45
N VAL A 201 4.04 5.91 -14.62
CA VAL A 201 3.75 7.10 -13.82
C VAL A 201 3.69 6.70 -12.35
N TYR A 202 4.14 7.58 -11.46
CA TYR A 202 4.05 7.35 -10.02
C TYR A 202 2.68 7.78 -9.49
N CYS A 203 2.09 6.97 -8.62
CA CYS A 203 0.84 7.29 -7.97
C CYS A 203 1.00 8.51 -7.04
N ILE A 204 0.29 9.60 -7.37
CA ILE A 204 0.30 10.84 -6.58
C ILE A 204 -0.22 10.58 -5.16
N SER A 205 -1.25 9.73 -5.01
CA SER A 205 -1.82 9.38 -3.70
C SER A 205 -0.79 8.67 -2.82
N HIS A 206 0.00 7.74 -3.36
CA HIS A 206 1.09 7.10 -2.61
C HIS A 206 2.22 8.08 -2.30
N ILE A 207 2.58 8.99 -3.23
CA ILE A 207 3.56 10.05 -2.97
C ILE A 207 3.08 10.94 -1.82
N ALA A 208 1.84 11.41 -1.87
CA ALA A 208 1.24 12.26 -0.83
C ALA A 208 1.16 11.53 0.51
N PHE A 209 0.71 10.27 0.52
CA PHE A 209 0.67 9.45 1.74
C PHE A 209 2.06 9.24 2.34
N ASN A 210 3.05 8.88 1.52
CA ASN A 210 4.43 8.66 1.96
C ASN A 210 5.07 9.97 2.46
N PHE A 211 4.80 11.10 1.78
CA PHE A 211 5.20 12.42 2.23
C PHE A 211 4.58 12.73 3.59
N ASN A 212 3.25 12.63 3.72
CA ASN A 212 2.55 12.91 4.97
C ASN A 212 3.03 12.01 6.11
N LYS A 213 3.24 10.72 5.88
CA LYS A 213 3.78 9.79 6.88
C LYS A 213 5.18 10.17 7.33
N LYS A 214 6.06 10.57 6.40
CA LYS A 214 7.44 10.95 6.71
C LYS A 214 7.51 12.29 7.46
N PHE A 215 6.64 13.22 7.11
CA PHE A 215 6.62 14.57 7.63
C PHE A 215 5.51 14.82 8.67
N GLU A 216 4.84 13.78 9.15
CA GLU A 216 3.80 13.88 10.19
C GLU A 216 4.39 14.46 11.49
N ARG A 217 5.59 13.99 11.86
CA ARG A 217 6.37 14.55 12.98
C ARG A 217 6.77 16.00 12.73
N THR A 218 7.16 16.33 11.50
CA THR A 218 7.56 17.70 11.13
C THR A 218 6.38 18.65 11.11
N LYS A 219 5.20 18.21 10.67
CA LYS A 219 3.95 18.99 10.70
C LYS A 219 3.54 19.27 12.14
N SER A 220 3.49 18.26 13.01
CA SER A 220 3.18 18.47 14.43
C SER A 220 4.20 19.37 15.10
N TRP A 221 5.50 19.18 14.83
CA TRP A 221 6.58 20.00 15.38
C TRP A 221 6.57 21.45 14.87
N LEU A 222 6.29 21.67 13.57
CA LEU A 222 6.17 23.00 12.97
C LEU A 222 4.91 23.72 13.47
N VAL A 223 3.78 23.03 13.58
CA VAL A 223 2.55 23.57 14.15
C VAL A 223 2.77 23.93 15.62
N GLU A 224 3.37 23.03 16.43
CA GLU A 224 3.69 23.29 17.82
C GLU A 224 4.61 24.51 17.98
N ARG A 225 5.68 24.61 17.19
CA ARG A 225 6.57 25.78 17.20
C ARG A 225 5.92 27.05 16.69
N GLY A 226 5.12 26.98 15.64
CA GLY A 226 4.36 28.11 15.11
C GLY A 226 3.39 28.65 16.17
N THR A 227 2.64 27.75 16.83
CA THR A 227 1.74 28.10 17.92
C THR A 227 2.50 28.70 19.10
N LYS A 228 3.67 28.15 19.45
CA LYS A 228 4.51 28.67 20.53
C LYS A 228 5.06 30.07 20.23
N ILE A 229 5.53 30.32 19.00
CA ILE A 229 5.98 31.63 18.54
C ILE A 229 4.81 32.62 18.54
N GLU A 230 3.64 32.23 18.04
CA GLU A 230 2.44 33.08 18.03
C GLU A 230 1.96 33.44 19.44
N CYS A 231 2.05 32.50 20.39
CA CYS A 231 1.82 32.76 21.81
C CYS A 231 2.85 33.72 22.41
N MET A 232 4.14 33.56 22.07
CA MET A 232 5.21 34.48 22.50
C MET A 232 5.02 35.90 21.95
N LEU A 233 4.64 36.01 20.67
CA LEU A 233 4.32 37.30 20.03
C LEU A 233 3.10 37.97 20.69
N ARG A 234 2.03 37.20 20.95
CA ARG A 234 0.84 37.71 21.67
C ARG A 234 1.14 38.16 23.10
N ALA A 235 2.11 37.52 23.76
CA ALA A 235 2.57 37.88 25.09
C ALA A 235 3.56 39.07 25.11
N GLY A 236 3.82 39.70 23.96
CA GLY A 236 4.65 40.90 23.87
C GLY A 236 6.15 40.64 23.99
N HIS A 237 6.61 39.40 23.80
CA HIS A 237 8.04 39.11 23.78
C HIS A 237 8.67 39.68 22.50
N GLN A 238 9.45 40.77 22.62
CA GLN A 238 10.41 41.19 21.60
C GLN A 238 11.61 40.23 21.63
N TYR A 239 11.91 39.60 20.50
CA TYR A 239 13.09 38.75 20.39
C TYR A 239 14.38 39.59 20.46
N LEU A 240 15.39 39.02 21.11
CA LEU A 240 16.76 39.55 21.20
C LEU A 240 17.31 39.83 19.79
N GLU A 241 18.08 40.90 19.64
CA GLU A 241 18.62 41.42 18.36
C GLU A 241 19.27 40.34 17.49
N ASP A 242 19.84 39.30 18.10
CA ASP A 242 20.47 38.15 17.45
C ASP A 242 19.51 37.36 16.53
N ILE A 243 18.24 37.19 16.93
CA ILE A 243 17.25 36.44 16.14
C ILE A 243 16.77 37.28 14.95
N THR A 244 16.60 38.58 15.16
CA THR A 244 16.24 39.53 14.10
C THR A 244 17.37 39.62 13.06
N ALA A 245 18.62 39.61 13.50
CA ALA A 245 19.79 39.58 12.63
C ALA A 245 19.88 38.27 11.82
N LEU A 246 19.57 37.13 12.44
CA LEU A 246 19.62 35.82 11.80
C LEU A 246 18.50 35.63 10.75
N LEU A 247 17.31 36.16 11.00
CA LEU A 247 16.21 36.19 10.03
C LEU A 247 16.55 37.06 8.82
N ARG A 248 17.08 38.28 9.03
CA ARG A 248 17.53 39.16 7.93
C ARG A 248 18.64 38.52 7.10
N LYS A 249 19.58 37.83 7.73
CA LYS A 249 20.66 37.11 7.03
C LYS A 249 20.12 35.97 6.16
N ASN A 250 19.11 35.25 6.64
CA ASN A 250 18.47 34.19 5.86
C ASN A 250 17.63 34.75 4.69
N GLU A 251 16.95 35.88 4.87
CA GLU A 251 16.26 36.60 3.78
C GLU A 251 17.24 37.08 2.71
N GLN A 252 18.38 37.65 3.11
CA GLN A 252 19.42 38.10 2.17
C GLN A 252 20.10 36.95 1.41
N GLN A 253 20.18 35.76 2.00
CA GLN A 253 20.74 34.56 1.36
C GLN A 253 19.72 33.82 0.47
N SER A 254 18.43 34.08 0.64
CA SER A 254 17.36 33.53 -0.19
C SER A 254 17.19 34.37 -1.45
N ALA A 255 18.19 34.35 -2.33
CA ALA A 255 18.19 35.07 -3.59
C ALA A 255 16.97 34.70 -4.45
N MET A 256 16.03 35.65 -4.61
CA MET A 256 15.54 36.17 -5.91
C MET A 256 14.19 36.89 -5.81
N CYS A 257 13.50 36.84 -4.68
CA CYS A 257 12.12 37.31 -4.61
C CYS A 257 11.81 37.93 -3.25
N HIS A 258 11.47 39.22 -3.22
CA HIS A 258 10.90 39.85 -2.04
C HIS A 258 9.37 39.76 -2.09
N VAL A 259 8.76 38.97 -1.21
CA VAL A 259 7.31 38.88 -1.08
C VAL A 259 6.81 40.12 -0.34
N GLN A 260 6.10 41.01 -1.04
CA GLN A 260 5.57 42.26 -0.48
C GLN A 260 4.27 42.05 0.28
N SER A 261 3.39 41.19 -0.23
CA SER A 261 2.11 40.88 0.42
C SER A 261 1.60 39.48 0.04
N CYS A 262 0.71 38.94 0.88
CA CYS A 262 0.08 37.64 0.66
C CYS A 262 -1.42 37.77 0.88
N ASN A 263 -2.21 37.44 -0.15
CA ASN A 263 -3.66 37.45 -0.05
C ASN A 263 -4.15 36.10 0.48
N ARG A 264 -4.71 36.11 1.70
CA ARG A 264 -5.16 34.91 2.41
C ARG A 264 -6.40 34.24 1.81
N HIS A 265 -7.16 34.91 0.95
CA HIS A 265 -8.40 34.36 0.40
C HIS A 265 -8.18 33.57 -0.89
N ASN A 266 -7.14 33.89 -1.65
CA ASN A 266 -6.82 33.23 -2.91
C ASN A 266 -5.41 32.60 -2.93
N SER A 267 -4.63 32.75 -1.84
CA SER A 267 -3.27 32.22 -1.72
C SER A 267 -2.29 32.75 -2.76
N GLU A 268 -2.57 33.92 -3.33
CA GLU A 268 -1.65 34.60 -4.23
C GLU A 268 -0.63 35.42 -3.45
N PHE A 269 0.62 35.36 -3.91
CA PHE A 269 1.74 36.09 -3.37
C PHE A 269 2.12 37.21 -4.33
N ASP A 270 2.21 38.42 -3.81
CA ASP A 270 2.75 39.55 -4.54
C ASP A 270 4.27 39.60 -4.32
N VAL A 271 5.02 39.44 -5.40
CA VAL A 271 6.46 39.17 -5.35
C VAL A 271 7.19 40.13 -6.26
N GLN A 272 8.15 40.87 -5.69
CA GLN A 272 9.06 41.72 -6.43
C GLN A 272 10.38 40.98 -6.67
N GLU A 273 10.71 40.75 -7.94
CA GLU A 273 12.04 40.31 -8.36
C GLU A 273 12.98 41.52 -8.38
N LEU A 274 14.14 41.40 -7.70
CA LEU A 274 15.16 42.45 -7.72
C LEU A 274 16.14 42.20 -8.87
N PRO A 275 16.63 43.24 -9.59
CA PRO A 275 17.58 43.04 -10.67
C PRO A 275 18.87 42.44 -10.14
N ILE A 276 19.40 41.48 -10.89
CA ILE A 276 20.72 40.91 -10.65
C ILE A 276 21.75 42.02 -10.91
N ALA A 277 22.51 42.41 -9.89
CA ALA A 277 23.66 43.29 -10.01
C ALA A 277 24.90 42.51 -10.49
#